data_AF-A0A1G8A5Y8-F1
#
_entry.id   AF-A0A1G8A5Y8-F1
#
_cell.length_a   1.000
_cell.length_b   1.000
_cell.length_c   1.000
_cell.angle_alpha   90.00
_cell.angle_beta   90.00
_cell.angle_gamma   90.00
#
_symmetry.space_group_name_H-M   'P 1'
#
loop_
_entity.id
_entity.type
_entity.pdbx_description
1 polymer ?
#
loop_
_entity_poly.entity_id
_entity_poly.type
_entity_poly.pdbx_seq_one_letter_code
_entity_poly.pdbx_strand_id
1 'polypeptide(L)'
;MNGGSPRGAGLIAAGFLHLDEAYLWPEALSPAQVAAASGSEVVTVYPHRWAVPQDAWGRLFASARREIGVLVYSGLFVAEDRNLVRLFADKADAGVRVRILLGDPENS
;
A
#
# COMPACT_ATOMS: atom_id res chain seq x y z
N MET A 1 -10.21 22.79 18.19
CA MET A 1 -8.84 22.47 18.66
C MET A 1 -8.61 21.01 18.31
N ASN A 2 -7.69 20.56 17.48
CA ASN A 2 -6.57 21.20 16.77
C ASN A 2 -6.37 20.36 15.49
N GLY A 3 -6.42 20.97 14.31
CA GLY A 3 -6.23 20.27 13.04
C GLY A 3 -4.76 19.96 12.83
N GLY A 4 -4.35 18.72 13.12
CA GLY A 4 -3.03 18.20 12.74
C GLY A 4 -2.94 18.14 11.22
N SER A 5 -2.06 18.95 10.63
CA SER A 5 -1.91 19.06 9.19
C SER A 5 -1.46 17.70 8.61
N PRO A 6 -2.17 17.12 7.60
CA PRO A 6 -1.92 15.77 7.07
C PRO A 6 -0.57 15.58 6.37
N ARG A 7 0.26 16.63 6.29
CA ARG A 7 1.56 16.64 5.60
C ARG A 7 2.70 15.99 6.39
N GLY A 8 2.57 15.80 7.71
CA GLY A 8 3.67 15.30 8.53
C GLY A 8 3.95 13.80 8.36
N ALA A 9 2.91 13.00 8.17
CA ALA A 9 3.05 11.53 8.09
C ALA A 9 3.59 11.05 6.74
N GLY A 10 3.24 11.73 5.64
CA GLY A 10 3.72 11.41 4.28
C GLY A 10 5.23 11.57 4.15
N LEU A 11 5.77 12.69 4.66
CA LEU A 11 7.19 13.00 4.70
C LEU A 11 8.02 11.95 5.48
N ILE A 12 7.48 11.44 6.60
CA ILE A 12 8.17 10.42 7.41
C ILE A 12 8.24 9.09 6.64
N ALA A 13 7.13 8.68 6.03
CA ALA A 13 7.11 7.46 5.24
C ALA A 13 7.99 7.56 3.98
N ALA A 14 8.02 8.73 3.32
CA ALA A 14 8.90 9.01 2.18
C ALA A 14 10.38 8.97 2.55
N GLY A 15 10.75 9.61 3.66
CA GLY A 15 12.10 9.55 4.21
C GLY A 15 12.55 8.13 4.55
N PHE A 16 11.65 7.30 5.08
CA PHE A 16 11.94 5.90 5.39
C PHE A 16 12.15 5.03 4.15
N LEU A 17 11.45 5.36 3.06
CA LEU A 17 11.52 4.62 1.79
C LEU A 17 12.62 5.17 0.85
N HIS A 18 13.32 6.24 1.24
CA HIS A 18 14.26 6.98 0.38
C HIS A 18 13.65 7.40 -0.96
N LEU A 19 12.34 7.65 -0.97
CA LEU A 19 11.58 8.08 -2.13
C LEU A 19 11.07 9.50 -1.87
N ASP A 20 10.82 10.24 -2.94
CA ASP A 20 10.23 11.58 -2.83
C ASP A 20 8.79 11.47 -2.29
N GLU A 21 8.36 12.40 -1.44
CA GLU A 21 6.99 12.41 -0.94
C GLU A 21 5.98 12.61 -2.07
N ALA A 22 6.31 13.43 -3.07
CA ALA A 22 5.51 13.64 -4.27
C ALA A 22 5.40 12.37 -5.13
N TYR A 23 6.36 11.47 -5.01
CA TYR A 23 6.36 10.18 -5.69
C TYR A 23 5.38 9.20 -5.04
N LEU A 24 5.31 9.19 -3.71
CA LEU A 24 4.47 8.25 -2.94
C LEU A 24 3.03 8.74 -2.73
N TRP A 25 2.82 10.06 -2.59
CA TRP A 25 1.50 10.66 -2.39
C TRP A 25 1.21 11.73 -3.45
N PRO A 26 0.69 11.32 -4.62
CA PRO A 26 0.32 12.23 -5.70
C PRO A 26 -0.86 13.15 -5.34
N GLU A 27 -1.55 12.94 -4.22
CA GLU A 27 -2.64 13.80 -3.73
C GLU A 27 -2.13 15.17 -3.26
N ALA A 28 -0.82 15.29 -2.98
CA ALA A 28 -0.14 16.56 -2.80
C ALA A 28 0.16 17.27 -4.14
N LEU A 29 -0.12 16.61 -5.27
CA LEU A 29 0.15 17.06 -6.63
C LEU A 29 -1.13 17.37 -7.39
N SER A 30 -1.03 18.29 -8.36
CA SER A 30 -2.12 18.57 -9.28
C SER A 30 -2.38 17.38 -10.23
N PRO A 31 -3.60 17.24 -10.80
CA PRO A 31 -3.92 16.17 -11.75
C PRO A 31 -2.95 16.02 -12.93
N ALA A 32 -2.34 17.12 -13.38
CA ALA A 32 -1.34 17.13 -14.44
C ALA A 32 -0.01 16.47 -14.00
N GLN A 33 0.37 16.65 -12.74
CA GLN A 33 1.58 16.04 -12.16
C GLN A 33 1.38 14.55 -11.88
N VAL A 34 0.17 14.13 -11.48
CA VAL A 34 -0.19 12.71 -11.36
C VAL A 34 -0.07 11.99 -12.70
N ALA A 35 -0.57 12.60 -13.78
CA ALA A 35 -0.47 12.03 -15.13
C ALA A 35 0.99 11.92 -15.62
N ALA A 36 1.84 12.90 -15.28
CA ALA A 36 3.25 12.90 -15.64
C ALA A 36 4.09 11.87 -14.84
N ALA A 37 3.78 11.69 -13.55
CA ALA A 37 4.46 10.70 -12.69
C ALA A 37 4.00 9.26 -12.95
N SER A 38 2.74 9.07 -13.37
CA SER A 38 2.13 7.73 -13.55
C SER A 38 2.53 7.01 -14.83
N GLY A 39 3.26 7.66 -15.74
CA GLY A 39 3.56 7.09 -17.07
C GLY A 39 4.38 5.80 -17.06
N SER A 40 5.07 5.46 -15.96
CA SER A 40 5.97 4.29 -15.92
C SER A 40 5.81 3.35 -14.72
N GLU A 41 5.17 3.74 -13.61
CA GLU A 41 5.25 2.98 -12.34
C GLU A 41 3.92 2.78 -11.60
N VAL A 42 2.89 3.58 -11.92
CA VAL A 42 1.58 3.49 -11.26
C VAL A 42 0.60 2.76 -12.18
N VAL A 43 0.23 1.53 -11.79
CA VAL A 43 -0.66 0.67 -12.60
C VAL A 43 -2.10 1.18 -12.60
N THR A 44 -2.64 1.60 -11.46
CA THR A 44 -4.00 2.17 -11.35
C THR A 44 -4.18 2.89 -10.00
N VAL A 45 -4.89 4.03 -10.01
CA VAL A 45 -5.32 4.74 -8.79
C VAL A 45 -6.83 4.57 -8.61
N TYR A 46 -7.24 4.16 -7.42
CA TYR A 46 -8.66 4.04 -7.04
C TYR A 46 -9.00 5.09 -5.97
N PRO A 47 -9.91 6.05 -6.23
CA PRO A 47 -10.19 7.16 -5.31
C PRO A 47 -10.83 6.70 -3.99
N HIS A 48 -11.43 5.51 -3.99
CA HIS A 48 -11.99 4.89 -2.81
C HIS A 48 -11.66 3.40 -2.76
N ARG A 49 -11.48 2.86 -1.56
CA ARG A 49 -11.20 1.43 -1.35
C ARG A 49 -12.27 0.51 -1.94
N TRP A 50 -13.54 0.94 -1.92
CA TRP A 50 -14.65 0.18 -2.49
C TRP A 50 -14.64 0.14 -4.03
N ALA A 51 -13.88 1.03 -4.68
CA ALA A 51 -13.70 1.02 -6.13
C ALA A 51 -12.64 0.01 -6.60
N VAL A 52 -11.88 -0.59 -5.66
CA VAL A 52 -10.88 -1.61 -5.99
C VAL A 52 -11.60 -2.92 -6.32
N PRO A 53 -11.36 -3.53 -7.51
CA PRO A 53 -11.93 -4.83 -7.84
C PRO A 53 -11.55 -5.88 -6.81
N GLN A 54 -12.50 -6.76 -6.46
CA GLN A 54 -12.31 -7.78 -5.43
C GLN A 54 -11.07 -8.65 -5.69
N ASP A 55 -10.80 -8.95 -6.95
CA ASP A 55 -9.70 -9.82 -7.39
C ASP A 55 -8.35 -9.08 -7.59
N ALA A 56 -8.33 -7.75 -7.48
CA ALA A 56 -7.13 -6.95 -7.70
C ALA A 56 -6.00 -7.32 -6.74
N TRP A 57 -6.32 -7.50 -5.44
CA TRP A 57 -5.36 -7.91 -4.42
C TRP A 57 -4.79 -9.29 -4.72
N GLY A 58 -5.64 -10.25 -5.06
CA GLY A 58 -5.24 -11.61 -5.43
C GLY A 58 -4.24 -11.60 -6.58
N ARG A 59 -4.55 -10.87 -7.67
CA ARG A 59 -3.64 -10.72 -8.82
C ARG A 59 -2.32 -10.06 -8.44
N LEU A 60 -2.39 -8.97 -7.68
CA LEU A 60 -1.21 -8.21 -7.27
C LEU A 60 -0.24 -9.11 -6.50
N PHE A 61 -0.71 -9.75 -5.43
CA PHE A 61 0.13 -10.61 -4.60
C PHE A 61 0.55 -11.90 -5.31
N ALA A 62 -0.28 -12.46 -6.20
CA ALA A 62 0.07 -13.63 -6.98
C ALA A 62 1.22 -13.37 -7.97
N SER A 63 1.38 -12.14 -8.46
CA SER A 63 2.49 -11.77 -9.33
C SER A 63 3.84 -11.59 -8.61
N ALA A 64 3.85 -11.48 -7.28
CA ALA A 64 5.07 -11.23 -6.52
C ALA A 64 6.05 -12.40 -6.64
N ARG A 65 7.33 -12.07 -6.94
CA ARG A 65 8.43 -13.03 -7.13
C ARG A 65 9.53 -12.94 -6.08
N ARG A 66 9.64 -11.82 -5.37
CA ARG A 66 10.72 -11.58 -4.40
C ARG A 66 10.19 -11.19 -3.04
N GLU A 67 9.21 -10.29 -3.01
CA GLU A 67 8.69 -9.77 -1.76
C GLU A 67 7.21 -9.36 -1.87
N ILE A 68 6.49 -9.56 -0.77
CA ILE A 68 5.19 -8.97 -0.46
C ILE A 68 5.36 -8.14 0.82
N GLY A 69 5.12 -6.83 0.72
CA GLY A 69 5.08 -5.90 1.85
C GLY A 69 3.67 -5.36 2.05
N VAL A 70 3.14 -5.44 3.26
CA VAL A 70 1.84 -4.89 3.65
C VAL A 70 2.05 -3.94 4.81
N LEU A 71 1.70 -2.67 4.64
CA LEU A 71 1.68 -1.65 5.69
C LEU A 71 0.27 -1.08 5.79
N VAL A 72 -0.41 -1.40 6.89
CA VAL A 72 -1.83 -1.12 7.08
C VAL A 72 -2.10 -0.88 8.55
N TYR A 73 -3.12 -0.10 8.90
CA TYR A 73 -3.46 0.07 10.31
C TYR A 73 -4.01 -1.24 10.92
N SER A 74 -5.12 -1.76 10.40
CA SER A 74 -5.76 -2.99 10.91
C SER A 74 -5.67 -4.20 9.98
N GLY A 75 -5.47 -3.99 8.67
CA GLY A 75 -5.28 -5.09 7.72
C GLY A 75 -6.44 -6.08 7.56
N LEU A 76 -7.64 -5.74 8.05
CA LEU A 76 -8.81 -6.65 8.09
C LEU A 76 -9.10 -7.33 6.75
N PHE A 77 -8.88 -6.64 5.63
CA PHE A 77 -9.13 -7.19 4.31
C PHE A 77 -8.26 -8.40 3.93
N VAL A 78 -7.07 -8.52 4.53
CA VAL A 78 -6.22 -9.69 4.36
C VAL A 78 -6.69 -10.79 5.31
N ALA A 79 -6.99 -10.43 6.56
CA ALA A 79 -7.36 -11.37 7.61
C ALA A 79 -8.71 -12.07 7.34
N GLU A 80 -9.66 -11.36 6.74
CA GLU A 80 -11.01 -11.87 6.45
C GLU A 80 -11.06 -12.71 5.15
N ASP A 81 -10.06 -12.60 4.27
CA ASP A 81 -9.99 -13.36 3.02
C ASP A 81 -9.05 -14.57 3.15
N ARG A 82 -9.64 -15.75 3.37
CA ARG A 82 -8.91 -17.02 3.46
C ARG A 82 -8.08 -17.35 2.22
N ASN A 83 -8.46 -16.87 1.04
CA ASN A 83 -7.70 -17.10 -0.19
C ASN A 83 -6.42 -16.26 -0.19
N LEU A 84 -6.48 -15.01 0.29
CA LEU A 84 -5.29 -14.18 0.44
C LEU A 84 -4.33 -14.72 1.50
N VAL A 85 -4.85 -15.22 2.62
CA VAL A 85 -4.03 -15.86 3.65
C VAL A 85 -3.28 -17.08 3.08
N ARG A 86 -3.98 -17.96 2.34
CA ARG A 86 -3.35 -19.11 1.67
C ARG A 86 -2.32 -18.68 0.64
N LEU A 87 -2.64 -17.68 -0.17
CA LEU A 87 -1.71 -17.13 -1.15
C LEU A 87 -0.41 -16.64 -0.49
N PHE A 88 -0.48 -16.00 0.67
CA PHE A 88 0.72 -15.54 1.38
C PHE A 88 1.55 -16.71 1.90
N ALA A 89 0.91 -17.76 2.41
CA ALA A 89 1.59 -18.98 2.83
C ALA A 89 2.29 -19.66 1.64
N ASP A 90 1.57 -19.88 0.54
CA ASP A 90 2.11 -20.51 -0.67
C ASP A 90 3.30 -19.71 -1.25
N LYS A 91 3.22 -18.37 -1.17
CA LYS A 91 4.31 -17.48 -1.60
C LYS A 91 5.52 -17.59 -0.68
N ALA A 92 5.31 -17.63 0.63
CA ALA A 92 6.38 -17.79 1.60
C ALA A 92 7.09 -19.14 1.43
N ASP A 93 6.34 -20.23 1.23
CA ASP A 93 6.87 -21.58 0.96
C ASP A 93 7.68 -21.62 -0.35
N ALA A 94 7.28 -20.83 -1.35
CA ALA A 94 8.03 -20.65 -2.59
C ALA A 94 9.25 -19.70 -2.46
N GLY A 95 9.57 -19.21 -1.26
CA GLY A 95 10.75 -18.38 -0.99
C GLY A 95 10.53 -16.87 -1.16
N VAL A 96 9.30 -16.41 -1.35
CA VAL A 96 8.97 -14.97 -1.37
C VAL A 96 8.95 -14.42 0.06
N ARG A 97 9.65 -13.31 0.30
CA ARG A 97 9.62 -12.65 1.61
C ARG A 97 8.27 -11.99 1.85
N VAL A 98 7.56 -12.34 2.92
CA VAL A 98 6.31 -11.70 3.32
C VAL A 98 6.54 -10.86 4.58
N ARG A 99 6.25 -9.56 4.53
CA ARG A 99 6.34 -8.63 5.66
C ARG A 99 5.01 -7.91 5.87
N ILE A 100 4.50 -7.96 7.09
CA ILE A 100 3.26 -7.29 7.47
C ILE A 100 3.56 -6.36 8.65
N LEU A 101 3.25 -5.09 8.47
CA LEU A 101 3.36 -4.04 9.47
C LEU A 101 1.95 -3.52 9.77
N LEU A 102 1.56 -3.63 11.04
CA LEU A 102 0.27 -3.16 11.55
C LEU A 102 0.46 -1.87 12.34
N GLY A 103 -0.60 -1.05 12.39
CA GLY A 103 -0.62 0.11 13.27
C GLY A 103 -0.55 -0.31 14.74
N ASP A 104 0.21 0.44 15.54
CA ASP A 104 0.22 0.26 16.99
C ASP A 104 -1.11 0.77 17.58
N PRO A 105 -1.95 -0.11 18.19
CA PRO A 105 -3.22 0.32 18.76
C PRO A 105 -3.05 1.26 19.97
N GLU A 106 -1.92 1.20 20.67
CA GLU A 106 -1.67 1.96 21.90
C GLU A 106 -1.18 3.41 21.63
N ASN A 107 -0.89 3.76 20.37
CA ASN A 107 -0.45 5.09 19.94
C ASN A 107 -1.37 5.66 18.85
N SER A 108 -2.66 5.80 19.16
CA SER A 108 -3.69 6.36 18.27
C SER A 108 -3.94 7.86 18.43
#